data_AF-A0A7X4E074-F1
#
_entry.id   AF-A0A7X4E074-F1
#
_cell.length_a   1.000
_cell.length_b   1.000
_cell.length_c   1.000
_cell.angle_alpha   90.00
_cell.angle_beta   90.00
_cell.angle_gamma   90.00
#
_symmetry.space_group_name_H-M   'P 1'
#
loop_
_entity.id
_entity.type
_entity.pdbx_description
1 polymer ?
#
loop_
_entity_poly.entity_id
_entity_poly.type
_entity_poly.pdbx_seq_one_letter_code
_entity_poly.pdbx_strand_id
1 'polypeptide(L)' 'HNGYTPVHHAAARGDNEMILYLVEQGADVTAVARSGQTTVDMANGPVQRIQPFVETVVLLERLGAKNNHRCVSC' A
#
# COMPACT_ATOMS: atom_id res chain seq x y z
N HIS A 1 17.83 5.72 -3.05
CA HIS A 1 16.67 4.87 -2.71
C HIS A 1 15.43 5.75 -2.49
N ASN A 2 14.29 5.40 -3.08
CA ASN A 2 13.08 6.23 -3.14
C ASN A 2 12.18 6.14 -1.88
N GLY A 3 12.61 5.44 -0.85
CA GLY A 3 11.86 5.28 0.41
C GLY A 3 10.73 4.24 0.37
N TYR A 4 10.61 3.47 -0.71
CA TYR A 4 9.68 2.35 -0.73
C TYR A 4 10.13 1.23 0.21
N THR A 5 9.17 0.68 0.93
CA THR A 5 9.33 -0.50 1.78
C THR A 5 8.83 -1.75 1.06
N PRO A 6 9.15 -2.96 1.55
CA PRO A 6 8.57 -4.20 1.01
C PRO A 6 7.03 -4.17 0.95
N VAL A 7 6.38 -3.52 1.93
CA VAL A 7 4.92 -3.37 1.97
C VAL A 7 4.41 -2.53 0.80
N HIS A 8 5.13 -1.50 0.36
CA HIS A 8 4.73 -0.73 -0.83
C HIS A 8 4.69 -1.60 -2.08
N HIS A 9 5.66 -2.51 -2.23
CA HIS A 9 5.72 -3.40 -3.38
C HIS A 9 4.64 -4.49 -3.33
N ALA A 10 4.33 -5.03 -2.15
CA ALA A 10 3.26 -5.98 -1.96
C ALA A 10 1.88 -5.33 -2.22
N ALA A 11 1.66 -4.12 -1.70
CA ALA A 11 0.44 -3.34 -1.93
C ALA A 11 0.22 -2.98 -3.41
N ALA A 12 1.29 -2.65 -4.14
CA ALA A 12 1.23 -2.39 -5.58
C ALA A 12 0.80 -3.61 -6.42
N ARG A 13 0.83 -4.81 -5.83
CA ARG A 13 0.45 -6.08 -6.46
C ARG A 13 -0.87 -6.66 -5.94
N GLY A 14 -1.48 -6.02 -4.94
CA GLY A 14 -2.65 -6.58 -4.23
C GLY A 14 -2.33 -7.84 -3.43
N ASP A 15 -1.06 -8.04 -3.04
CA ASP A 15 -0.57 -9.27 -2.42
C ASP A 15 -0.80 -9.26 -0.90
N ASN A 16 -2.04 -9.56 -0.50
CA ASN A 16 -2.47 -9.48 0.91
C ASN A 16 -1.72 -10.46 1.82
N GLU A 17 -1.42 -11.66 1.34
CA GLU A 17 -0.65 -12.66 2.11
C GLU A 17 0.76 -12.17 2.39
N MET A 18 1.43 -11.58 1.39
CA MET A 18 2.74 -10.97 1.58
C MET A 18 2.70 -9.79 2.55
N ILE A 19 1.66 -8.94 2.48
CA ILE A 19 1.49 -7.83 3.44
C ILE A 19 1.39 -8.36 4.87
N LEU A 20 0.53 -9.36 5.10
CA LEU A 20 0.37 -9.97 6.42
C LEU A 20 1.67 -10.60 6.92
N TYR A 21 2.35 -11.37 6.08
CA TYR A 21 3.65 -11.94 6.41
C TYR A 21 4.67 -10.86 6.82
N LEU A 22 4.78 -9.78 6.04
CA LEU A 22 5.69 -8.68 6.36
C LEU A 22 5.33 -8.00 7.69
N VAL A 23 4.04 -7.82 7.97
CA VAL A 23 3.55 -7.27 9.25
C VAL A 23 3.93 -8.18 10.42
N GLU A 24 3.78 -9.50 10.27
CA GLU A 24 4.22 -10.47 11.27
C GLU A 24 5.74 -10.39 11.52
N GLN A 25 6.53 -10.07 10.50
CA GLN A 25 7.97 -9.80 10.63
C GLN A 25 8.29 -8.39 11.18
N GLY A 26 7.29 -7.60 11.56
CA GLY A 26 7.46 -6.26 12.12
C GLY A 26 7.59 -5.13 11.08
N ALA A 27 7.15 -5.36 9.84
CA ALA A 27 7.16 -4.32 8.82
C ALA A 27 6.16 -3.20 9.13
N ASP A 28 6.60 -1.96 8.93
CA ASP A 28 5.76 -0.78 9.09
C ASP A 28 4.89 -0.54 7.84
N VAL A 29 3.58 -0.73 8.01
CA VAL A 29 2.56 -0.45 6.98
C VAL A 29 2.23 1.03 6.85
N THR A 30 2.60 1.85 7.82
CA THR A 30 2.34 3.30 7.83
C THR A 30 3.43 4.10 7.13
N ALA A 31 4.48 3.41 6.65
CA ALA A 31 5.60 4.01 5.96
C ALA A 31 5.15 4.85 4.75
N VAL A 32 5.83 5.98 4.57
CA VAL A 32 5.61 6.91 3.46
C VAL A 32 6.88 7.01 2.64
N ALA A 33 6.77 6.73 1.33
CA ALA A 33 7.88 6.88 0.40
C ALA A 33 8.30 8.36 0.28
N ARG A 34 9.51 8.61 -0.26
CA ARG A 34 10.01 10.00 -0.44
C ARG A 34 9.14 10.83 -1.39
N SER A 35 8.36 10.17 -2.26
CA SER A 35 7.35 10.78 -3.13
C SER A 35 6.05 11.17 -2.40
N GLY A 36 5.94 10.90 -1.09
CA GLY A 36 4.73 11.14 -0.29
C GLY A 36 3.67 10.04 -0.42
N GLN A 37 3.99 8.91 -1.06
CA GLN A 37 3.05 7.81 -1.25
C GLN A 37 3.02 6.91 -0.02
N THR A 38 1.82 6.56 0.43
CA THR A 38 1.63 5.52 1.45
C THR A 38 1.55 4.14 0.81
N THR A 39 1.60 3.09 1.64
CA THR A 39 1.31 1.73 1.20
C THR A 39 -0.08 1.60 0.58
N VAL A 40 -1.09 2.30 1.13
CA VAL A 40 -2.46 2.34 0.59
C VAL A 40 -2.49 3.00 -0.79
N ASP A 41 -1.72 4.08 -0.98
CA ASP A 41 -1.60 4.72 -2.28
C ASP A 41 -1.07 3.74 -3.35
N MET A 42 -0.25 2.76 -2.98
CA MET A 42 0.21 1.75 -3.94
C MET A 42 -0.90 0.78 -4.36
N ALA A 43 -1.82 0.43 -3.44
CA ALA A 43 -2.98 -0.41 -3.72
C ALA A 43 -4.08 0.31 -4.54
N ASN A 44 -4.13 1.65 -4.45
CA ASN A 44 -5.06 2.49 -5.21
C ASN A 44 -4.69 2.69 -6.69
N GLY A 45 -3.57 2.12 -7.16
CA GLY A 45 -3.15 2.18 -8.57
C GLY A 45 -2.79 3.55 -9.18
N PRO A 46 -2.52 4.66 -8.45
CA PRO A 46 -2.35 5.99 -9.03
C PRO A 46 -1.14 6.08 -9.99
N VAL A 47 -0.14 5.22 -9.81
CA VAL A 47 1.05 5.16 -10.67
C VAL A 47 0.88 4.21 -11.85
N GLN A 48 0.21 3.07 -11.62
CA GLN A 48 0.16 1.97 -12.58
C GLN A 48 -1.11 1.98 -13.45
N ARG A 49 -2.07 2.89 -13.20
CA ARG A 49 -3.37 2.99 -13.94
C ARG A 49 -4.17 1.68 -13.96
N ILE A 50 -3.95 0.83 -12.97
CA ILE A 50 -4.72 -0.41 -12.72
C ILE A 50 -5.92 -0.09 -11.84
N GLN A 51 -6.92 -0.98 -11.87
CA GLN A 51 -8.04 -0.89 -10.95
C GLN A 51 -7.54 -0.99 -9.50
N PRO A 52 -8.12 -0.23 -8.55
CA PRO A 52 -7.75 -0.31 -7.15
C PRO A 52 -7.95 -1.72 -6.58
N PHE A 53 -6.99 -2.20 -5.78
CA PHE A 53 -7.15 -3.42 -5.00
C PHE A 53 -7.93 -3.11 -3.73
N VAL A 54 -9.27 -3.12 -3.82
CA VAL A 54 -10.17 -2.70 -2.73
C VAL A 54 -9.91 -3.49 -1.43
N GLU A 55 -9.73 -4.80 -1.51
CA GLU A 55 -9.45 -5.64 -0.35
C GLU A 55 -8.11 -5.25 0.32
N THR A 56 -7.10 -4.95 -0.49
CA THR A 56 -5.78 -4.53 0.00
C THR A 56 -5.83 -3.14 0.64
N VAL A 57 -6.61 -2.22 0.08
CA VAL A 57 -6.85 -0.90 0.67
C VAL A 57 -7.48 -1.06 2.06
N VAL A 58 -8.55 -1.85 2.15
CA VAL A 58 -9.24 -2.11 3.43
C VAL A 58 -8.31 -2.80 4.43
N LEU A 59 -7.50 -3.76 3.98
CA LEU A 59 -6.52 -4.43 4.85
C LEU A 59 -5.52 -3.43 5.42
N LEU A 60 -4.91 -2.60 4.58
CA LEU A 60 -3.91 -1.62 5.01
C LEU A 60 -4.52 -0.55 5.93
N GLU A 61 -5.73 -0.09 5.65
CA GLU A 61 -6.46 0.82 6.53
C GLU A 61 -6.74 0.20 7.91
N ARG A 62 -7.15 -1.08 7.94
CA ARG A 62 -7.34 -1.83 9.20
C ARG A 62 -6.04 -2.00 9.98
N LEU A 63 -4.92 -2.12 9.28
CA LEU A 63 -3.58 -2.19 9.88
C LEU A 63 -3.03 -0.81 10.30
N GLY A 64 -3.78 0.28 10.07
CA GLY A 64 -3.45 1.63 10.51
C GLY A 64 -2.76 2.50 9.46
N ALA A 65 -2.60 2.03 8.22
CA ALA A 65 -2.05 2.83 7.14
C ALA A 65 -3.07 3.90 6.69
N LYS A 66 -2.58 5.12 6.43
CA LYS A 66 -3.44 6.22 5.99
C LYS A 66 -3.69 6.15 4.48
N ASN A 67 -4.95 6.24 4.10
CA ASN A 67 -5.38 6.45 2.73
C ASN A 67 -5.41 7.94 2.42
N ASN A 68 -4.60 8.40 1.47
CA ASN A 68 -4.62 9.79 1.04
C ASN A 68 -5.76 10.11 0.06
N HIS A 69 -6.64 9.12 -0.24
CA HIS A 69 -7.76 9.23 -1.17
C HIS A 69 -7.34 9.71 -2.57
N ARG A 70 -6.10 9.40 -2.98
CA ARG A 70 -5.51 9.78 -4.28
C ARG A 70 -5.76 8.75 -5.37
N CYS A 71 -6.84 7.99 -5.23
CA CYS A 71 -7.21 6.98 -6.20
C CYS A 71 -7.64 7.65 -7.52
N VAL A 72 -7.18 7.10 -8.64
CA VAL A 72 -7.29 7.75 -9.98
C VAL A 72 -8.47 7.19 -10.79
N SER A 73 -9.01 6.03 -10.40
CA SER A 73 -10.02 5.27 -11.17
C SER A 73 -11.12 4.64 -10.32
N CYS A 74 -11.26 5.06 -9.06
CA CYS A 74 -12.50 4.96 -8.30
C CYS A 74 -13.41 6.15 -8.66
#